data_AF-A0A9P8GHC4-F1
#
_entry.id   AF-A0A9P8GHC4-F1
#
_cell.length_a   1.000
_cell.length_b   1.000
_cell.length_c   1.000
_cell.angle_alpha   90.00
_cell.angle_beta   90.00
_cell.angle_gamma   90.00
#
_symmetry.space_group_name_H-M   'P 1'
#
loop_
_entity.id
_entity.type
_entity.pdbx_description
1 polymer ?
#
loop_
_entity_poly.entity_id
_entity_poly.type
_entity_poly.pdbx_seq_one_letter_code
_entity_poly.pdbx_strand_id
1 'polypeptide(L)'
;MSSLFFLNVRLNKRWGFVIYRTDYSSEEDWIKFTKMLDTWTSPVIENKGSEEAPLIESWKRNWYMSDKDKFENASPSQLRQHFNTWLDTLSTREQSLTRPEHYMFLVVDKDILDIIHSQPPEYICGLSGTVPYVLALDKDAPDENSDYPGSMKVDLRNLMYLYEEGLERDSMRGLCLKSSEWFERDEIDLEETYAED
;
A
#
# COMPACT_ATOMS: atom_id res chain seq x y z
N MET A 1 -7.06 20.87 12.39
CA MET A 1 -6.34 21.02 11.10
C MET A 1 -6.71 19.81 10.25
N SER A 2 -7.14 20.01 8.99
CA SER A 2 -7.41 18.88 8.09
C SER A 2 -6.06 18.34 7.61
N SER A 3 -5.79 17.03 7.77
CA SER A 3 -4.50 16.47 7.34
C SER A 3 -4.34 16.58 5.82
N LEU A 4 -3.08 16.63 5.33
CA LEU A 4 -2.78 16.73 3.90
C LEU A 4 -3.49 15.63 3.10
N PHE A 5 -3.60 14.44 3.69
CA PHE A 5 -4.39 13.33 3.18
C PHE A 5 -5.85 13.73 2.88
N PHE A 6 -6.59 14.27 3.85
CA PHE A 6 -7.98 14.67 3.62
C PHE A 6 -8.10 15.71 2.49
N LEU A 7 -7.19 16.68 2.41
CA LEU A 7 -7.19 17.68 1.36
C LEU A 7 -6.97 17.06 -0.03
N ASN A 8 -5.93 16.22 -0.16
CA ASN A 8 -5.54 15.62 -1.43
C ASN A 8 -6.62 14.66 -1.95
N VAL A 9 -7.18 13.84 -1.05
CA VAL A 9 -8.26 12.92 -1.37
C VAL A 9 -9.54 13.68 -1.75
N ARG A 10 -9.88 14.80 -1.10
CA ARG A 10 -11.05 15.62 -1.48
C ARG A 10 -10.97 16.18 -2.90
N LEU A 11 -9.78 16.64 -3.32
CA LEU A 11 -9.58 17.22 -4.65
C LEU A 11 -9.80 16.18 -5.77
N ASN A 12 -9.35 14.95 -5.52
CA ASN A 12 -9.42 13.88 -6.50
C ASN A 12 -10.68 13.00 -6.37
N LYS A 13 -11.30 12.98 -5.19
CA LYS A 13 -12.39 12.07 -4.82
C LYS A 13 -12.05 10.61 -5.09
N ARG A 14 -10.77 10.27 -4.92
CA ARG A 14 -10.21 8.94 -5.12
C ARG A 14 -8.88 8.80 -4.41
N TRP A 15 -8.62 7.62 -3.85
CA TRP A 15 -7.32 7.19 -3.37
C TRP A 15 -7.24 5.66 -3.36
N GLY A 16 -6.04 5.09 -3.23
CA GLY A 16 -5.82 3.64 -3.18
C GLY A 16 -4.55 3.23 -3.91
N PHE A 17 -4.25 1.93 -3.89
CA PHE A 17 -3.03 1.39 -4.50
C PHE A 17 -3.29 0.70 -5.83
N VAL A 18 -2.26 0.62 -6.67
CA VAL A 18 -2.18 -0.36 -7.74
C VAL A 18 -1.63 -1.65 -7.17
N ILE A 19 -2.31 -2.77 -7.40
CA ILE A 19 -2.04 -4.05 -6.76
C ILE A 19 -1.96 -5.13 -7.83
N TYR A 20 -0.78 -5.73 -7.97
CA TYR A 20 -0.56 -6.86 -8.87
C TYR A 20 -0.71 -8.17 -8.12
N ARG A 21 -1.56 -9.05 -8.66
CA ARG A 21 -1.60 -10.45 -8.25
C ARG A 21 -0.62 -11.22 -9.12
N THR A 22 0.32 -11.92 -8.51
CA THR A 22 1.32 -12.72 -9.23
C THR A 22 1.21 -14.22 -8.95
N ASP A 23 0.52 -14.60 -7.87
CA ASP A 23 0.14 -15.97 -7.58
C ASP A 23 -1.36 -16.21 -7.78
N TYR A 24 -1.68 -17.28 -8.49
CA TYR A 24 -3.04 -17.69 -8.85
C TYR A 24 -3.37 -19.10 -8.35
N SER A 25 -2.61 -19.60 -7.37
CA SER A 25 -2.77 -20.96 -6.85
C SER A 25 -4.03 -21.14 -6.01
N SER A 26 -4.53 -20.06 -5.39
CA SER A 26 -5.71 -20.06 -4.54
C SER A 26 -6.57 -18.82 -4.80
N GLU A 27 -7.80 -19.02 -5.27
CA GLU A 27 -8.79 -17.93 -5.39
C GLU A 27 -9.38 -17.55 -4.04
N GLU A 28 -9.52 -18.53 -3.14
CA GLU A 28 -10.00 -18.30 -1.77
C GLU A 28 -9.08 -17.35 -1.02
N ASP A 29 -7.76 -17.58 -1.09
CA ASP A 29 -6.79 -16.75 -0.38
C ASP A 29 -6.65 -15.36 -1.02
N TRP A 30 -6.85 -15.25 -2.33
CA TRP A 30 -6.95 -13.95 -3.00
C TRP A 30 -8.17 -13.14 -2.52
N ILE A 31 -9.36 -13.77 -2.46
CA ILE A 31 -10.58 -13.13 -1.93
C ILE A 31 -10.36 -12.75 -0.45
N LYS A 32 -9.72 -13.62 0.32
CA LYS A 32 -9.37 -13.36 1.72
C LYS A 32 -8.42 -12.16 1.86
N PHE A 33 -7.37 -12.08 1.04
CA PHE A 33 -6.46 -10.94 1.01
C PHE A 33 -7.18 -9.64 0.71
N THR A 34 -8.01 -9.59 -0.34
CA THR A 34 -8.73 -8.35 -0.69
C THR A 34 -9.67 -7.89 0.43
N LYS A 35 -10.34 -8.84 1.11
CA LYS A 35 -11.17 -8.56 2.29
C LYS A 35 -10.34 -8.06 3.49
N MET A 36 -9.16 -8.64 3.73
CA MET A 36 -8.24 -8.17 4.79
C MET A 36 -7.75 -6.76 4.51
N LEU A 37 -7.32 -6.49 3.27
CA LEU A 37 -6.87 -5.17 2.87
C LEU A 37 -7.93 -4.10 3.14
N ASP A 38 -9.20 -4.38 2.84
CA ASP A 38 -10.29 -3.47 3.18
C ASP A 38 -10.50 -3.36 4.69
N THR A 39 -10.71 -4.48 5.37
CA THR A 39 -11.01 -4.51 6.81
C THR A 39 -9.93 -3.86 7.67
N TRP A 40 -8.65 -4.03 7.32
CA TRP A 40 -7.54 -3.60 8.16
C TRP A 40 -7.12 -2.15 7.93
N THR A 41 -7.52 -1.55 6.81
CA THR A 41 -7.21 -0.16 6.50
C THR A 41 -8.33 0.80 6.89
N SER A 42 -9.59 0.36 6.92
CA SER A 42 -10.74 1.21 7.29
C SER A 42 -10.66 1.83 8.70
N PRO A 43 -10.26 1.11 9.77
CA PRO A 43 -10.24 1.68 11.13
C PRO A 43 -9.25 2.82 11.31
N VAL A 44 -8.19 2.88 10.51
CA VAL A 44 -7.21 3.98 10.54
C VAL A 44 -7.86 5.29 10.09
N ILE A 45 -8.84 5.23 9.18
CA ILE A 45 -9.59 6.41 8.72
C ILE A 45 -10.63 6.82 9.76
N GLU A 46 -11.33 5.86 10.37
CA GLU A 46 -12.31 6.10 11.43
C GLU A 46 -11.67 6.75 12.67
N ASN A 47 -10.50 6.26 13.10
CA ASN A 47 -9.79 6.77 14.28
C ASN A 47 -9.29 8.22 14.13
N LYS A 48 -9.23 8.78 12.93
CA LYS A 48 -8.90 10.20 12.72
C LYS A 48 -10.04 11.14 13.13
N GLY A 49 -11.21 10.61 13.51
CA GLY A 49 -12.28 11.35 14.19
C GLY A 49 -12.91 12.48 13.40
N SER A 50 -12.78 12.48 12.06
CA SER A 50 -13.40 13.48 11.21
C SER A 50 -14.80 13.03 10.79
N GLU A 51 -15.76 13.97 10.73
CA GLU A 51 -17.10 13.73 10.17
C GLU A 51 -17.06 13.23 8.71
N GLU A 52 -15.89 13.34 8.07
CA GLU A 52 -15.65 12.97 6.68
C GLU A 52 -15.05 11.59 6.49
N ALA A 53 -14.68 10.89 7.57
CA ALA A 53 -14.12 9.54 7.50
C ALA A 53 -14.96 8.59 6.61
N PRO A 54 -16.31 8.53 6.72
CA PRO A 54 -17.12 7.69 5.83
C PRO A 54 -17.06 8.12 4.35
N LEU A 55 -16.95 9.42 4.09
CA LEU A 55 -16.88 9.95 2.74
C LEU A 55 -15.53 9.65 2.09
N ILE A 56 -14.44 9.83 2.83
CA ILE A 56 -13.09 9.48 2.39
C ILE A 56 -12.98 7.98 2.11
N GLU A 57 -13.53 7.15 3.00
CA GLU A 57 -13.56 5.70 2.82
C GLU A 57 -14.32 5.32 1.54
N SER A 58 -15.44 5.99 1.24
CA SER A 58 -16.21 5.74 0.00
C SER A 58 -15.44 6.06 -1.30
N TRP A 59 -14.34 6.82 -1.20
CA TRP A 59 -13.47 7.15 -2.32
C TRP A 59 -12.26 6.22 -2.46
N LYS A 60 -12.08 5.28 -1.55
CA LYS A 60 -11.07 4.23 -1.66
C LYS A 60 -11.35 3.34 -2.86
N ARG A 61 -10.41 3.28 -3.80
CA ARG A 61 -10.50 2.49 -5.03
C ARG A 61 -9.11 2.00 -5.45
N ASN A 62 -8.78 0.78 -5.06
CA ASN A 62 -7.60 0.08 -5.55
C ASN A 62 -7.75 -0.30 -7.03
N TRP A 63 -6.62 -0.37 -7.75
CA TRP A 63 -6.55 -0.94 -9.09
C TRP A 63 -5.97 -2.35 -8.99
N TYR A 64 -6.81 -3.35 -9.19
CA TYR A 64 -6.39 -4.75 -9.19
C TYR A 64 -5.93 -5.17 -10.59
N MET A 65 -4.63 -5.43 -10.72
CA MET A 65 -4.02 -5.99 -11.92
C MET A 65 -3.96 -7.52 -11.76
N SER A 66 -5.03 -8.20 -12.19
CA SER A 66 -5.25 -9.62 -11.91
C SER A 66 -5.41 -10.49 -13.17
N ASP A 67 -4.90 -10.03 -14.33
CA ASP A 67 -4.87 -10.81 -15.57
C ASP A 67 -3.83 -11.94 -15.48
N LYS A 68 -4.30 -13.18 -15.29
CA LYS A 68 -3.44 -14.36 -15.06
C LYS A 68 -2.43 -14.58 -16.19
N ASP A 69 -2.86 -14.43 -17.43
CA ASP A 69 -2.02 -14.68 -18.61
C ASP A 69 -0.86 -13.67 -18.70
N LYS A 70 -0.99 -12.53 -18.02
CA LYS A 70 0.05 -11.47 -17.99
C LYS A 70 0.92 -11.52 -16.75
N PHE A 71 0.36 -11.90 -15.59
CA PHE A 71 1.01 -11.63 -14.30
C PHE A 71 1.37 -12.88 -13.49
N GLU A 72 0.95 -14.08 -13.87
CA GLU A 72 1.37 -15.31 -13.20
C GLU A 72 2.91 -15.44 -13.21
N ASN A 73 3.52 -15.45 -12.02
CA ASN A 73 4.97 -15.46 -11.81
C ASN A 73 5.74 -14.31 -12.49
N ALA A 74 5.09 -13.16 -12.74
CA ALA A 74 5.75 -12.01 -13.35
C ALA A 74 6.87 -11.46 -12.45
N SER A 75 8.04 -11.22 -13.04
CA SER A 75 9.18 -10.62 -12.37
C SER A 75 8.96 -9.13 -12.04
N PRO A 76 9.67 -8.57 -11.04
CA PRO A 76 9.61 -7.15 -10.75
C PRO A 76 9.87 -6.23 -11.95
N SER A 77 10.77 -6.62 -12.87
CA SER A 77 11.01 -5.87 -14.11
C SER A 77 9.80 -5.86 -15.05
N GLN A 78 9.12 -6.99 -15.21
CA GLN A 78 7.91 -7.08 -16.04
C GLN A 78 6.77 -6.25 -15.43
N LEU A 79 6.62 -6.29 -14.11
CA LEU A 79 5.63 -5.50 -13.40
C LEU A 79 5.89 -3.99 -13.53
N ARG A 80 7.14 -3.54 -13.35
CA ARG A 80 7.53 -2.13 -13.57
C ARG A 80 7.26 -1.68 -14.99
N GLN A 81 7.58 -2.50 -15.99
CA GLN A 81 7.32 -2.18 -17.39
C GLN A 81 5.81 -1.98 -17.64
N HIS A 82 4.98 -2.93 -17.18
CA HIS A 82 3.53 -2.83 -17.32
C HIS A 82 2.98 -1.62 -16.56
N PHE A 83 3.45 -1.38 -15.34
CA PHE A 83 3.03 -0.26 -14.51
C PHE A 83 3.29 1.08 -15.19
N ASN A 84 4.49 1.29 -15.74
CA ASN A 84 4.81 2.52 -16.47
C ASN A 84 3.92 2.68 -17.71
N THR A 85 3.66 1.60 -18.45
CA THR A 85 2.72 1.64 -19.60
C THR A 85 1.29 1.96 -19.16
N TRP A 86 0.86 1.44 -18.01
CA TRP A 86 -0.45 1.74 -17.45
C TRP A 86 -0.57 3.21 -17.00
N LEU A 87 0.48 3.80 -16.42
CA LEU A 87 0.48 5.23 -16.04
C LEU A 87 0.18 6.13 -17.24
N ASP A 88 0.74 5.81 -18.41
CA ASP A 88 0.50 6.56 -19.65
C ASP A 88 -0.96 6.52 -20.11
N THR A 89 -1.76 5.57 -19.61
CA THR A 89 -3.20 5.45 -19.93
C THR A 89 -4.09 6.29 -19.02
N LEU A 90 -3.57 6.84 -17.92
CA LEU A 90 -4.34 7.65 -16.98
C LEU A 90 -4.78 8.96 -17.62
N SER A 91 -5.93 9.49 -17.19
CA SER A 91 -6.41 10.79 -17.67
C SER A 91 -5.49 11.93 -17.22
N THR A 92 -5.53 13.08 -17.91
CA THR A 92 -4.80 14.30 -17.49
C THR A 92 -5.12 14.71 -16.06
N ARG A 93 -6.35 14.47 -15.61
CA ARG A 93 -6.77 14.74 -14.22
C ARG A 93 -6.05 13.81 -13.25
N GLU A 94 -6.00 12.52 -13.55
CA GLU A 94 -5.32 11.54 -12.71
C GLU A 94 -3.81 11.79 -12.65
N GLN A 95 -3.19 12.25 -13.74
CA GLN A 95 -1.77 12.60 -13.79
C GLN A 95 -1.44 13.97 -13.16
N SER A 96 -2.44 14.78 -12.78
CA SER A 96 -2.22 16.18 -12.40
C SER A 96 -1.45 16.38 -11.09
N LEU A 97 -1.43 15.37 -10.22
CA LEU A 97 -0.73 15.38 -8.95
C LEU A 97 0.02 14.06 -8.79
N THR A 98 1.30 14.13 -8.42
CA THR A 98 2.06 12.94 -8.01
C THR A 98 1.44 12.39 -6.73
N ARG A 99 1.15 11.09 -6.73
CA ARG A 99 0.49 10.36 -5.63
C ARG A 99 1.17 9.00 -5.47
N PRO A 100 1.02 8.34 -4.32
CA PRO A 100 1.54 7.00 -4.08
C PRO A 100 1.33 6.03 -5.27
N GLU A 101 0.12 5.98 -5.83
CA GLU A 101 -0.21 5.10 -6.95
C GLU A 101 0.45 5.46 -8.29
N HIS A 102 1.21 6.56 -8.36
CA HIS A 102 1.95 6.97 -9.55
C HIS A 102 3.42 6.58 -9.51
N TYR A 103 3.98 6.30 -8.33
CA TYR A 103 5.40 5.98 -8.19
C TYR A 103 5.67 4.69 -7.43
N MET A 104 4.66 4.06 -6.85
CA MET A 104 4.77 2.72 -6.28
C MET A 104 3.51 1.89 -6.49
N PHE A 105 3.70 0.57 -6.46
CA PHE A 105 2.63 -0.40 -6.55
C PHE A 105 2.90 -1.59 -5.63
N LEU A 106 1.83 -2.29 -5.26
CA LEU A 106 1.89 -3.44 -4.36
C LEU A 106 1.91 -4.74 -5.17
N VAL A 107 2.64 -5.72 -4.69
CA VAL A 107 2.69 -7.08 -5.23
C VAL A 107 2.15 -8.04 -4.19
N VAL A 108 1.20 -8.85 -4.63
CA VAL A 108 0.62 -9.96 -3.89
C VAL A 108 1.13 -11.23 -4.56
N ASP A 109 2.10 -11.85 -3.91
CA ASP A 109 2.75 -13.07 -4.35
C ASP A 109 2.30 -14.26 -3.50
N LYS A 110 2.96 -15.40 -3.69
CA LYS A 110 2.67 -16.62 -2.94
C LYS A 110 2.91 -16.46 -1.44
N ASP A 111 3.94 -15.71 -1.04
CA ASP A 111 4.35 -15.61 0.36
C ASP A 111 3.25 -15.00 1.22
N ILE A 112 2.66 -13.89 0.77
CA ILE A 112 1.54 -13.27 1.50
C ILE A 112 0.28 -14.16 1.49
N LEU A 113 -0.04 -14.82 0.37
CA LEU A 113 -1.21 -15.68 0.29
C LEU A 113 -1.09 -16.89 1.23
N ASP A 114 0.10 -17.48 1.33
CA ASP A 114 0.39 -18.58 2.25
C ASP A 114 0.27 -18.12 3.72
N ILE A 115 0.71 -16.89 4.06
CA ILE A 115 0.52 -16.30 5.41
C ILE A 115 -0.97 -16.11 5.70
N ILE A 116 -1.70 -15.51 4.77
CA ILE A 116 -3.13 -15.17 4.89
C ILE A 116 -4.01 -16.41 4.94
N HIS A 117 -3.61 -17.51 4.32
CA HIS A 117 -4.36 -18.76 4.31
C HIS A 117 -4.86 -19.16 5.71
N SER A 118 -3.99 -19.02 6.71
CA SER A 118 -4.24 -19.37 8.11
C SER A 118 -4.96 -18.31 8.94
N GLN A 119 -5.21 -17.12 8.38
CA GLN A 119 -5.69 -15.96 9.15
C GLN A 119 -7.15 -15.61 8.81
N PRO A 120 -8.01 -15.35 9.82
CA PRO A 120 -9.36 -14.89 9.56
C PRO A 120 -9.35 -13.42 9.12
N PRO A 121 -10.00 -13.06 8.00
CA PRO A 121 -9.91 -11.72 7.45
C PRO A 121 -10.58 -10.64 8.31
N GLU A 122 -11.46 -11.04 9.23
CA GLU A 122 -12.24 -10.14 10.09
C GLU A 122 -11.45 -9.57 11.28
N TYR A 123 -10.29 -10.13 11.62
CA TYR A 123 -9.54 -9.75 12.83
C TYR A 123 -8.22 -9.08 12.45
N ILE A 124 -7.97 -7.89 13.00
CA ILE A 124 -6.73 -7.10 12.77
C ILE A 124 -5.52 -7.69 13.53
N CYS A 125 -5.65 -8.88 14.09
CA CYS A 125 -4.63 -9.54 14.88
C CYS A 125 -4.32 -10.92 14.30
N GLY A 126 -3.08 -11.11 13.83
CA GLY A 126 -2.63 -12.40 13.36
C GLY A 126 -2.65 -13.41 14.51
N LEU A 127 -3.58 -14.36 14.48
CA LEU A 127 -3.64 -15.48 15.42
C LEU A 127 -2.33 -16.31 15.44
N SER A 128 -1.45 -16.12 14.46
CA SER A 128 -0.22 -16.89 14.24
C SER A 128 1.09 -16.14 14.52
N GLY A 129 1.07 -14.91 15.03
CA GLY A 129 2.29 -14.12 15.30
C GLY A 129 3.03 -13.61 14.04
N THR A 130 2.80 -14.21 12.88
CA THR A 130 3.27 -13.71 11.58
C THR A 130 2.30 -12.67 11.05
N VAL A 131 2.80 -11.46 10.84
CA VAL A 131 2.01 -10.35 10.30
C VAL A 131 2.00 -10.42 8.77
N PRO A 132 0.82 -10.42 8.11
CA PRO A 132 0.73 -10.32 6.67
C PRO A 132 1.39 -9.04 6.16
N TYR A 133 2.21 -9.16 5.12
CA TYR A 133 2.85 -8.03 4.45
C TYR A 133 2.74 -8.16 2.94
N VAL A 134 2.68 -7.03 2.24
CA VAL A 134 2.85 -6.95 0.77
C VAL A 134 4.22 -6.41 0.43
N LEU A 135 4.71 -6.70 -0.77
CA LEU A 135 5.88 -6.03 -1.33
C LEU A 135 5.43 -4.77 -2.09
N ALA A 136 5.82 -3.60 -1.59
CA ALA A 136 5.74 -2.36 -2.36
C ALA A 136 6.97 -2.24 -3.26
N LEU A 137 6.76 -2.01 -4.56
CA LEU A 137 7.81 -1.78 -5.54
C LEU A 137 7.77 -0.33 -6.02
N ASP A 138 8.95 0.27 -6.15
CA ASP A 138 9.11 1.52 -6.88
C ASP A 138 8.83 1.30 -8.38
N LYS A 139 8.22 2.29 -9.03
CA LYS A 139 8.01 2.31 -10.48
C LYS A 139 9.33 2.18 -11.24
N ASP A 140 10.40 2.74 -10.68
CA ASP A 140 11.72 2.75 -11.26
C ASP A 140 12.57 1.64 -10.63
N ALA A 141 13.42 1.01 -11.44
CA ALA A 141 14.42 0.09 -10.90
C ALA A 141 15.49 0.89 -10.13
N PRO A 142 16.02 0.36 -9.01
CA PRO A 142 17.16 0.99 -8.36
C PRO A 142 18.40 0.93 -9.27
N ASP A 143 19.27 1.93 -9.17
CA ASP A 143 20.57 1.90 -9.86
C ASP A 143 21.43 0.74 -9.33
N GLU A 144 22.22 0.09 -10.19
CA GLU A 144 23.05 -1.07 -9.82
C GLU A 144 24.01 -0.81 -8.65
N ASN A 145 24.40 0.45 -8.44
CA ASN A 145 25.34 0.87 -7.38
C ASN A 145 24.66 1.64 -6.23
N SER A 146 23.33 1.57 -6.13
CA SER A 146 22.55 2.30 -5.13
C SER A 146 22.21 1.40 -3.93
N ASP A 147 22.40 1.91 -2.71
CA ASP A 147 21.99 1.23 -1.46
C ASP A 147 20.46 1.17 -1.28
N TYR A 148 19.70 1.87 -2.14
CA TYR A 148 18.24 1.82 -2.14
C TYR A 148 17.73 0.55 -2.82
N PRO A 149 16.93 -0.28 -2.14
CA PRO A 149 16.48 -1.56 -2.68
C PRO A 149 15.44 -1.45 -3.81
N GLY A 150 14.77 -0.30 -3.98
CA GLY A 150 13.68 -0.15 -4.95
C GLY A 150 12.44 -1.00 -4.64
N SER A 151 12.38 -1.55 -3.43
CA SER A 151 11.32 -2.39 -2.90
C SER A 151 11.29 -2.30 -1.37
N MET A 152 10.12 -2.42 -0.76
CA MET A 152 9.98 -2.60 0.68
C MET A 152 8.80 -3.49 1.05
N LYS A 153 8.91 -4.26 2.11
CA LYS A 153 7.82 -4.99 2.75
C LYS A 153 6.98 -4.02 3.57
N VAL A 154 5.67 -4.16 3.46
CA VAL A 154 4.73 -3.29 4.16
C VAL A 154 3.69 -4.16 4.83
N ASP A 155 3.66 -4.10 6.15
CA ASP A 155 2.58 -4.65 6.96
C ASP A 155 1.23 -4.12 6.47
N LEU A 156 0.25 -5.00 6.29
CA LEU A 156 -1.09 -4.61 5.85
C LEU A 156 -1.73 -3.53 6.74
N ARG A 157 -1.42 -3.54 8.03
CA ARG A 157 -1.90 -2.55 9.01
C ARG A 157 -1.31 -1.16 8.76
N ASN A 158 -0.14 -1.10 8.13
CA ASN A 158 0.58 0.14 7.86
C ASN A 158 0.31 0.74 6.48
N LEU A 159 -0.46 0.08 5.62
CA LEU A 159 -0.72 0.57 4.25
C LEU A 159 -1.40 1.94 4.21
N MET A 160 -2.21 2.27 5.22
CA MET A 160 -2.79 3.62 5.34
C MET A 160 -1.75 4.68 5.66
N TYR A 161 -0.84 4.39 6.58
CA TYR A 161 0.23 5.30 6.93
C TYR A 161 1.21 5.45 5.77
N LEU A 162 1.52 4.36 5.06
CA LEU A 162 2.29 4.41 3.83
C LEU A 162 1.68 5.38 2.81
N TYR A 163 0.37 5.29 2.60
CA TYR A 163 -0.30 6.16 1.64
C TYR A 163 -0.26 7.62 2.08
N GLU A 164 -0.50 7.91 3.36
CA GLU A 164 -0.46 9.26 3.91
C GLU A 164 0.95 9.87 3.83
N GLU A 165 1.97 9.18 4.34
CA GLU A 165 3.37 9.61 4.24
C GLU A 165 3.78 9.79 2.77
N GLY A 166 3.34 8.88 1.91
CA GLY A 166 3.61 8.94 0.48
C GLY A 166 2.98 10.15 -0.23
N LEU A 167 1.94 10.79 0.32
CA LEU A 167 1.42 12.05 -0.25
C LEU A 167 2.34 13.25 0.00
N GLU A 168 3.27 13.12 0.95
CA GLU A 168 4.30 14.13 1.25
C GLU A 168 5.60 13.87 0.48
N ARG A 169 5.65 12.80 -0.32
CA ARG A 169 6.83 12.38 -1.09
C ARG A 169 6.53 12.35 -2.58
N ASP A 170 7.59 12.53 -3.35
CA ASP A 170 7.55 12.47 -4.82
C ASP A 170 8.05 11.12 -5.36
N SER A 171 8.57 10.26 -4.48
CA SER A 171 9.12 8.94 -4.80
C SER A 171 9.09 7.99 -3.61
N MET A 172 9.16 6.69 -3.86
CA MET A 172 9.21 5.68 -2.81
C MET A 172 10.55 5.69 -2.06
N ARG A 173 11.62 6.20 -2.68
CA ARG A 173 12.94 6.35 -2.03
C ARG A 173 12.89 7.19 -0.76
N GLY A 174 12.00 8.19 -0.69
CA GLY A 174 11.81 9.01 0.49
C GLY A 174 11.08 8.31 1.65
N LEU A 175 10.49 7.14 1.39
CA LEU A 175 9.77 6.32 2.37
C LEU A 175 10.63 5.18 2.91
N CYS A 176 11.61 4.71 2.14
CA CYS A 176 12.52 3.67 2.59
C CYS A 176 13.65 4.26 3.45
N LEU A 177 13.84 3.71 4.64
CA LEU A 177 15.05 3.95 5.42
C LEU A 177 16.25 3.31 4.74
N LYS A 178 17.42 3.94 4.82
CA LYS A 178 18.66 3.40 4.24
C LYS A 178 19.02 1.99 4.73
N SER A 179 18.52 1.62 5.91
CA SER A 179 18.86 0.36 6.59
C SER A 179 17.72 -0.65 6.65
N SER A 180 16.51 -0.31 6.17
CA SER A 180 15.34 -1.19 6.32
C SER A 180 14.72 -1.52 4.96
N GLU A 181 14.41 -2.80 4.77
CA GLU A 181 13.51 -3.25 3.71
C GLU A 181 12.04 -3.11 4.11
N TRP A 182 11.73 -2.62 5.33
CA TRP A 182 10.36 -2.47 5.82
C TRP A 182 9.93 -1.01 5.82
N PHE A 183 8.65 -0.77 5.55
CA PHE A 183 8.03 0.51 5.89
C PHE A 183 7.77 0.57 7.39
N GLU A 184 8.55 1.40 8.06
CA GLU A 184 8.38 1.77 9.46
C GLU A 184 7.88 3.20 9.48
N ARG A 185 6.70 3.43 10.04
CA ARG A 185 6.31 4.79 10.40
C ARG A 185 7.26 5.20 11.51
N ASP A 186 7.83 6.40 11.44
CA ASP A 186 8.46 7.01 12.61
C ASP A 186 7.36 7.06 13.69
N GLU A 187 7.35 6.08 14.60
CA GLU A 187 6.57 6.19 15.80
C GLU A 187 7.14 7.41 16.50
N ILE A 188 6.41 8.52 16.46
CA ILE A 188 6.52 9.48 17.55
C ILE A 188 6.15 8.63 18.76
N ASP A 189 7.15 8.27 19.57
CA ASP A 189 6.99 7.54 20.82
C ASP A 189 5.80 8.14 21.56
N LEU A 190 4.66 7.45 21.52
CA LEU A 190 3.50 7.82 22.33
C LEU A 190 3.80 7.62 23.82
N GLU A 191 4.97 7.08 24.17
CA GLU A 191 5.49 7.01 25.54
C GLU A 191 5.83 8.39 26.13
N GLU A 192 6.10 9.44 25.34
CA GLU A 192 6.39 10.78 25.92
C GLU A 192 5.15 11.63 26.22
N THR A 193 3.92 11.16 25.96
CA THR A 193 2.69 11.91 26.33
C THR A 193 2.01 11.40 27.61
N TYR A 194 2.61 10.42 28.30
CA TYR A 194 2.18 10.01 29.66
C TYR A 194 3.34 9.96 30.67
N ALA A 195 4.28 10.89 30.57
CA ALA A 195 5.12 11.27 31.69
C ALA A 195 4.48 12.46 32.44
N GLU A 196 3.69 12.11 33.46
CA GLU A 196 3.41 12.83 34.72
C GLU A 196 3.55 14.37 34.75
N ASP A 197 2.42 15.09 34.77
CA ASP A 197 1.84 15.73 35.98
C ASP A 197 0.53 16.50 35.68
#